data_AF-A0A645CSA3-F1
#
_entry.id   AF-A0A645CSA3-F1
#
_cell.length_a   1.000
_cell.length_b   1.000
_cell.length_c   1.000
_cell.angle_alpha   90.00
_cell.angle_beta   90.00
_cell.angle_gamma   90.00
#
_symmetry.space_group_name_H-M   'P 1'
#
loop_
_entity.id
_entity.type
_entity.pdbx_description
1 polymer ?
#
loop_
_entity_poly.entity_id
_entity_poly.type
_entity_poly.pdbx_seq_one_letter_code
_entity_poly.pdbx_strand_id
1 'polypeptide(L)'
;MHQKSLLRGKTRFLKPDIYTTLTVPCTGRNVLCTGYYDKKEMELPHDSGRGYTRDGRIKPTVIVNGCNILTTGLNNSKIVTSGVAMAGAILTGAVALLLEWGIVEKNDVNLFSSKIATYLIRGTIKKEGVVHPNPDWGYGILTCEELFKNLGRAEEGVCTKGCFEKFYHITSENLFFNIPYEVSKRLKA
;
A
#
# COMPACT_ATOMS: atom_id res chain seq x y z
N MET A 1 16.79 -14.16 -4.56
CA MET A 1 16.13 -15.24 -3.80
C MET A 1 17.18 -16.19 -3.24
N HIS A 2 17.39 -16.20 -1.93
CA HIS A 2 18.40 -17.04 -1.25
C HIS A 2 18.18 -18.55 -1.43
N GLN A 3 16.97 -18.97 -1.82
CA GLN A 3 16.62 -20.38 -2.05
C GLN A 3 17.01 -20.89 -3.46
N LYS A 4 17.44 -20.00 -4.37
CA LYS A 4 17.81 -20.37 -5.75
C LYS A 4 19.06 -21.26 -5.81
N SER A 5 19.99 -21.11 -4.87
CA SER A 5 21.21 -21.94 -4.76
C SER A 5 20.92 -23.38 -4.32
N LEU A 6 19.78 -23.61 -3.67
CA LEU A 6 19.33 -24.93 -3.22
C LEU A 6 18.58 -25.70 -4.32
N LEU A 7 18.23 -25.04 -5.43
CA LEU A 7 17.53 -25.65 -6.56
C LEU A 7 18.54 -26.15 -7.60
N ARG A 8 18.40 -27.40 -8.04
CA ARG A 8 19.11 -27.87 -9.24
C ARG A 8 18.63 -27.04 -10.44
N GLY A 9 19.53 -26.46 -11.24
CA GLY A 9 19.24 -25.29 -12.09
C GLY A 9 18.08 -25.39 -13.10
N LYS A 10 17.61 -26.59 -13.46
CA LYS A 10 16.45 -26.79 -14.35
C LYS A 10 15.17 -27.24 -13.61
N THR A 11 15.15 -27.16 -12.28
CA THR A 11 14.00 -27.57 -11.46
C THR A 11 12.89 -26.56 -11.61
N ARG A 12 11.84 -26.94 -12.33
CA ARG A 12 10.62 -26.15 -12.54
C ARG A 12 9.47 -27.08 -12.92
N PHE A 13 8.24 -26.61 -12.73
CA PHE A 13 7.08 -27.29 -13.28
C PHE A 13 7.07 -27.19 -14.81
N LEU A 14 6.57 -28.24 -15.48
CA LEU A 14 6.38 -28.24 -16.95
C LEU A 14 5.24 -27.30 -17.36
N LYS A 15 4.23 -27.17 -16.49
CA LYS A 15 3.08 -26.26 -16.63
C LYS A 15 2.88 -25.51 -15.31
N PRO A 16 3.59 -24.39 -15.07
CA PRO A 16 3.42 -23.61 -13.86
C PRO A 16 2.13 -22.80 -13.90
N ASP A 17 1.50 -22.59 -12.73
CA ASP A 17 0.49 -21.56 -12.54
C ASP A 17 1.20 -20.22 -12.29
N ILE A 18 0.72 -19.16 -12.95
CA ILE A 18 1.25 -17.81 -12.83
C ILE A 18 0.66 -17.06 -11.62
N TYR A 19 -0.48 -17.52 -11.11
CA TYR A 19 -1.20 -16.91 -10.00
C TYR A 19 -0.81 -17.51 -8.64
N THR A 20 -1.12 -16.77 -7.57
CA THR A 20 -0.78 -17.15 -6.18
C THR A 20 0.73 -17.36 -5.98
N THR A 21 1.55 -16.54 -6.66
CA THR A 21 3.02 -16.55 -6.62
C THR A 21 3.61 -15.51 -5.67
N LEU A 22 2.75 -14.83 -4.90
CA LEU A 22 3.16 -13.82 -3.90
C LEU A 22 4.06 -14.44 -2.83
N THR A 23 5.18 -13.77 -2.55
CA THR A 23 6.12 -14.19 -1.50
C THR A 23 5.55 -13.86 -0.11
N VAL A 24 5.45 -14.86 0.78
CA VAL A 24 5.17 -14.63 2.21
C VAL A 24 6.28 -13.74 2.79
N PRO A 25 5.98 -12.64 3.52
CA PRO A 25 4.74 -12.32 4.24
C PRO A 25 3.72 -11.42 3.52
N CYS A 26 3.84 -11.19 2.20
CA CYS A 26 2.94 -10.31 1.45
C CYS A 26 1.46 -10.73 1.50
N THR A 27 1.20 -11.99 1.82
CA THR A 27 -0.13 -12.57 2.01
C THR A 27 -0.77 -12.14 3.34
N GLY A 28 -0.11 -11.38 4.21
CA GLY A 28 -0.72 -10.84 5.44
C GLY A 28 -1.86 -9.85 5.16
N ARG A 29 -2.86 -9.78 6.06
CA ARG A 29 -4.02 -8.86 5.90
C ARG A 29 -3.60 -7.40 5.99
N ASN A 30 -2.83 -7.06 7.02
CA ASN A 30 -2.43 -5.68 7.31
C ASN A 30 -1.04 -5.33 6.77
N VAL A 31 -0.49 -6.16 5.87
CA VAL A 31 0.81 -5.94 5.23
C VAL A 31 0.57 -5.23 3.91
N LEU A 32 1.14 -4.05 3.71
CA LEU A 32 1.17 -3.42 2.39
C LEU A 32 2.10 -4.22 1.47
N CYS A 33 1.55 -4.72 0.38
CA CYS A 33 2.29 -5.51 -0.60
C CYS A 33 2.24 -4.79 -1.94
N THR A 34 3.37 -4.78 -2.63
CA THR A 34 3.46 -4.28 -4.00
C THR A 34 3.99 -5.36 -4.92
N GLY A 35 3.45 -5.39 -6.13
CA GLY A 35 4.17 -5.94 -7.28
C GLY A 35 4.88 -4.80 -8.02
N TYR A 36 5.47 -5.12 -9.16
CA TYR A 36 6.05 -4.12 -10.04
C TYR A 36 5.69 -4.34 -11.50
N TYR A 37 5.80 -3.25 -12.26
CA TYR A 37 5.61 -3.20 -13.69
C TYR A 37 6.73 -2.41 -14.35
N ASP A 38 6.87 -2.55 -15.66
CA ASP A 38 7.74 -1.72 -16.48
C ASP A 38 6.97 -0.49 -16.99
N LYS A 39 7.42 0.71 -16.61
CA LYS A 39 6.81 1.96 -17.07
C LYS A 39 6.91 2.17 -18.58
N LYS A 40 7.95 1.63 -19.25
CA LYS A 40 8.17 1.84 -20.69
C LYS A 40 7.19 1.01 -21.51
N GLU A 41 7.09 -0.28 -21.20
CA GLU A 41 6.24 -1.23 -21.95
C GLU A 41 4.82 -1.33 -21.37
N MET A 42 4.59 -0.78 -20.17
CA MET A 42 3.32 -0.88 -19.43
C MET A 42 2.90 -2.33 -19.13
N GLU A 43 3.86 -3.23 -18.96
CA GLU A 43 3.64 -4.66 -18.72
C GLU A 43 4.18 -5.13 -17.36
N LEU A 44 3.67 -6.27 -16.88
CA LEU A 44 4.19 -6.93 -15.67
C LEU A 44 5.29 -7.92 -16.05
N PRO A 45 6.52 -7.75 -15.51
CA PRO A 45 7.57 -8.73 -15.63
C PRO A 45 7.15 -10.11 -15.08
N HIS A 46 7.67 -11.18 -15.68
CA HIS A 46 7.32 -12.56 -15.31
C HIS A 46 7.71 -12.94 -13.87
N ASP A 47 8.66 -12.23 -13.29
CA ASP A 47 9.16 -12.40 -11.93
C ASP A 47 8.45 -11.51 -10.90
N SER A 48 7.47 -10.71 -11.33
CA SER A 48 6.55 -10.00 -10.45
C SER A 48 5.49 -10.97 -9.91
N GLY A 49 5.43 -11.11 -8.59
CA GLY A 49 4.48 -12.03 -7.94
C GLY A 49 3.03 -11.56 -8.11
N ARG A 50 2.14 -12.49 -8.45
CA ARG A 50 0.72 -12.23 -8.74
C ARG A 50 -0.18 -12.89 -7.71
N GLY A 51 -1.28 -12.22 -7.40
CA GLY A 51 -2.33 -12.77 -6.55
C GLY A 51 -3.21 -13.79 -7.27
N TYR A 52 -4.38 -14.11 -6.74
CA TYR A 52 -4.84 -13.78 -5.40
C TYR A 52 -4.01 -14.50 -4.34
N THR A 53 -4.21 -14.13 -3.07
CA THR A 53 -3.79 -15.01 -1.97
C THR A 53 -4.55 -16.34 -2.03
N ARG A 54 -4.04 -17.39 -1.37
CA ARG A 54 -4.68 -18.72 -1.35
C ARG A 54 -6.13 -18.68 -0.84
N ASP A 55 -6.47 -17.73 0.01
CA ASP A 55 -7.82 -17.50 0.54
C ASP A 55 -8.62 -16.44 -0.24
N GLY A 56 -8.20 -16.09 -1.46
CA GLY A 56 -8.96 -15.25 -2.38
C GLY A 56 -8.87 -13.74 -2.13
N ARG A 57 -8.08 -13.27 -1.16
CA ARG A 57 -7.89 -11.83 -0.94
C ARG A 57 -7.09 -11.18 -2.05
N ILE A 58 -7.50 -9.95 -2.40
CA ILE A 58 -6.84 -9.08 -3.38
C ILE A 58 -5.43 -8.71 -2.91
N LYS A 59 -4.45 -9.18 -3.66
CA LYS A 59 -3.04 -8.81 -3.58
C LYS A 59 -2.44 -8.85 -5.00
N PRO A 60 -1.42 -8.04 -5.32
CA PRO A 60 -0.80 -7.02 -4.47
C PRO A 60 -1.76 -5.88 -4.13
N THR A 61 -1.44 -5.06 -3.12
CA THR A 61 -2.28 -3.91 -2.76
C THR A 61 -2.18 -2.83 -3.84
N VAL A 62 -0.97 -2.49 -4.26
CA VAL A 62 -0.72 -1.55 -5.37
C VAL A 62 0.40 -2.09 -6.25
N ILE A 63 0.59 -1.49 -7.41
CA ILE A 63 1.71 -1.75 -8.31
C ILE A 63 2.55 -0.48 -8.44
N VAL A 64 3.87 -0.64 -8.46
CA VAL A 64 4.83 0.47 -8.57
C VAL A 64 5.81 0.19 -9.70
N ASN A 65 6.32 1.22 -10.36
CA ASN A 65 7.38 1.04 -11.36
C ASN A 65 8.64 0.52 -10.67
N GLY A 66 9.09 -0.68 -11.06
CA GLY A 66 10.23 -1.35 -10.46
C GLY A 66 11.26 -1.83 -11.48
N CYS A 67 11.15 -1.40 -12.74
CA CYS A 67 12.08 -1.74 -13.80
C CYS A 67 13.04 -0.57 -14.08
N ASN A 68 14.32 -0.92 -14.30
CA ASN A 68 15.38 -0.01 -14.71
C ASN A 68 15.55 1.19 -13.78
N ILE A 69 15.52 0.94 -12.47
CA ILE A 69 15.63 1.97 -11.44
C ILE A 69 17.11 2.23 -11.14
N LEU A 70 17.55 3.48 -11.32
CA LEU A 70 18.86 3.95 -10.90
C LEU A 70 18.91 4.07 -9.38
N THR A 71 19.86 3.40 -8.73
CA THR A 71 20.02 3.41 -7.28
C THR A 71 21.50 3.33 -6.87
N THR A 72 21.76 3.37 -5.57
CA THR A 72 23.09 3.28 -4.99
C THR A 72 23.55 1.82 -4.95
N GLY A 73 24.77 1.59 -5.43
CA GLY A 73 25.47 0.31 -5.32
C GLY A 73 26.55 0.34 -4.25
N LEU A 74 27.29 -0.76 -4.13
CA LEU A 74 28.44 -0.85 -3.23
C LEU A 74 29.55 0.12 -3.68
N ASN A 75 30.42 0.52 -2.75
CA ASN A 75 31.60 1.34 -3.03
C ASN A 75 31.29 2.67 -3.75
N ASN A 76 30.25 3.37 -3.31
CA ASN A 76 29.81 4.65 -3.88
C ASN A 76 29.50 4.59 -5.40
N SER A 77 29.16 3.41 -5.91
CA SER A 77 28.77 3.23 -7.30
C SER A 77 27.28 3.53 -7.49
N LYS A 78 26.90 3.83 -8.73
CA LYS A 78 25.50 3.88 -9.15
C LYS A 78 25.22 2.62 -9.97
N ILE A 79 24.10 1.97 -9.69
CA ILE A 79 23.66 0.77 -10.40
C ILE A 79 22.25 0.96 -10.91
N VAL A 80 21.92 0.31 -12.03
CA VAL A 80 20.54 0.21 -12.52
C VAL A 80 20.07 -1.20 -12.25
N THR A 81 18.95 -1.33 -11.53
CA THR A 81 18.42 -2.63 -11.13
C THR A 81 16.90 -2.66 -11.25
N SER A 82 16.36 -3.87 -11.34
CA SER A 82 14.93 -4.13 -11.50
C SER A 82 14.49 -5.19 -10.50
N GLY A 83 13.25 -5.07 -10.03
CA GLY A 83 12.62 -6.11 -9.22
C GLY A 83 11.66 -5.59 -8.15
N VAL A 84 10.98 -6.53 -7.50
CA VAL A 84 10.02 -6.24 -6.44
C VAL A 84 10.64 -5.52 -5.23
N ALA A 85 11.93 -5.73 -4.98
CA ALA A 85 12.65 -5.01 -3.92
C ALA A 85 12.71 -3.50 -4.18
N MET A 86 12.91 -3.09 -5.43
CA MET A 86 12.92 -1.67 -5.82
C MET A 86 11.53 -1.06 -5.67
N ALA A 87 10.50 -1.76 -6.14
CA ALA A 87 9.12 -1.33 -5.94
C ALA A 87 8.73 -1.22 -4.46
N GLY A 88 9.17 -2.16 -3.63
CA GLY A 88 8.96 -2.14 -2.19
C GLY A 88 9.62 -0.93 -1.52
N ALA A 89 10.85 -0.57 -1.92
CA ALA A 89 11.53 0.62 -1.43
C ALA A 89 10.79 1.91 -1.81
N ILE A 90 10.32 2.03 -3.06
CA ILE A 90 9.54 3.19 -3.52
C ILE A 90 8.22 3.31 -2.77
N LEU A 91 7.49 2.20 -2.60
CA LEU A 91 6.26 2.17 -1.79
C LEU A 91 6.53 2.62 -0.35
N THR A 92 7.62 2.15 0.24
CA THR A 92 8.02 2.53 1.60
C THR A 92 8.30 4.03 1.71
N GLY A 93 8.99 4.61 0.72
CA GLY A 93 9.21 6.06 0.65
C GLY A 93 7.90 6.85 0.54
N ALA A 94 6.96 6.40 -0.30
CA ALA A 94 5.64 7.03 -0.41
C ALA A 94 4.86 6.99 0.91
N VAL A 95 4.95 5.87 1.65
CA VAL A 95 4.33 5.74 2.98
C VAL A 95 5.01 6.66 4.00
N ALA A 96 6.34 6.81 3.95
CA ALA A 96 7.05 7.72 4.84
C ALA A 96 6.59 9.18 4.65
N LEU A 97 6.44 9.63 3.40
CA LEU A 97 5.90 10.95 3.10
C LEU A 97 4.44 11.11 3.53
N LEU A 98 3.63 10.06 3.42
CA LEU A 98 2.25 10.07 3.92
C LEU A 98 2.20 10.19 5.46
N LEU A 99 3.12 9.54 6.16
CA LEU A 99 3.23 9.62 7.62
C LEU A 99 3.70 11.01 8.06
N GLU A 100 4.63 11.63 7.33
CA GLU A 100 5.03 13.01 7.54
C GLU A 100 3.83 13.95 7.37
N TRP A 101 3.15 13.88 6.22
CA TRP A 101 1.98 14.69 5.92
C TRP A 101 0.87 14.54 6.98
N GLY A 102 0.55 13.34 7.43
CA GLY A 102 -0.56 13.20 8.37
C GLY A 102 -0.18 13.38 9.83
N ILE A 103 0.90 12.75 10.30
CA ILE A 103 1.27 12.75 11.72
C ILE A 103 2.10 13.99 12.07
N VAL A 104 3.14 14.30 11.28
CA VAL A 104 4.08 15.39 11.60
C VAL A 104 3.46 16.75 11.31
N GLU A 105 2.86 16.91 10.13
CA GLU A 105 2.16 18.15 9.75
C GLU A 105 0.74 18.26 10.34
N LYS A 106 0.29 17.22 11.05
CA LYS A 106 -1.00 17.14 11.75
C LYS A 106 -2.24 17.20 10.84
N ASN A 107 -2.11 16.85 9.55
CA ASN A 107 -3.27 16.77 8.65
C ASN A 107 -4.18 15.58 8.99
N ASP A 108 -3.62 14.49 9.53
CA ASP A 108 -4.35 13.31 10.00
C ASP A 108 -3.55 12.53 11.05
N VAL A 109 -3.72 12.90 12.32
CA VAL A 109 -2.95 12.35 13.44
C VAL A 109 -3.24 10.87 13.69
N ASN A 110 -4.38 10.34 13.20
CA ASN A 110 -4.82 8.97 13.41
C ASN A 110 -4.56 8.09 12.18
N LEU A 111 -3.33 8.09 11.69
CA LEU A 111 -2.87 7.25 10.58
C LEU A 111 -2.45 5.84 11.05
N PHE A 112 -3.31 4.86 10.81
CA PHE A 112 -3.02 3.43 11.01
C PHE A 112 -2.97 2.69 9.67
N SER A 113 -2.43 1.46 9.68
CA SER A 113 -2.08 0.68 8.48
C SER A 113 -3.18 0.58 7.43
N SER A 114 -4.43 0.31 7.82
CA SER A 114 -5.54 0.23 6.87
C SER A 114 -5.93 1.60 6.30
N LYS A 115 -5.79 2.68 7.08
CA LYS A 115 -6.04 4.05 6.60
C LYS A 115 -5.00 4.47 5.57
N ILE A 116 -3.73 4.16 5.84
CA ILE A 116 -2.62 4.31 4.88
C ILE A 116 -2.92 3.53 3.59
N ALA A 117 -3.37 2.27 3.71
CA ALA A 117 -3.75 1.46 2.55
C ALA A 117 -4.87 2.13 1.73
N THR A 118 -5.88 2.70 2.39
CA THR A 118 -6.97 3.42 1.73
C THR A 118 -6.47 4.66 0.99
N TYR A 119 -5.58 5.46 1.58
CA TYR A 119 -4.98 6.62 0.90
C TYR A 119 -4.19 6.20 -0.33
N LEU A 120 -3.35 5.17 -0.22
CA LEU A 120 -2.59 4.63 -1.35
C LEU A 120 -3.51 4.12 -2.46
N ILE A 121 -4.54 3.34 -2.11
CA ILE A 121 -5.52 2.80 -3.07
C ILE A 121 -6.27 3.94 -3.79
N ARG A 122 -6.68 4.98 -3.07
CA ARG A 122 -7.34 6.15 -3.65
C ARG A 122 -6.40 6.93 -4.58
N GLY A 123 -5.12 7.01 -4.25
CA GLY A 123 -4.07 7.61 -5.07
C GLY A 123 -3.57 6.76 -6.24
N THR A 124 -4.25 5.66 -6.60
CA THR A 124 -3.84 4.81 -7.72
C THR A 124 -4.48 5.20 -9.04
N ILE A 125 -3.68 5.13 -10.10
CA ILE A 125 -4.11 5.22 -11.49
C ILE A 125 -4.55 3.81 -11.95
N LYS A 126 -5.72 3.73 -12.61
CA LYS A 126 -6.21 2.47 -13.18
C LYS A 126 -5.64 2.27 -14.58
N LYS A 127 -5.27 1.04 -14.91
CA LYS A 127 -4.83 0.70 -16.26
C LYS A 127 -6.05 0.60 -17.18
N GLU A 128 -6.00 1.28 -18.32
CA GLU A 128 -7.06 1.19 -19.33
C GLU A 128 -7.21 -0.24 -19.86
N GLY A 129 -8.46 -0.65 -20.12
CA GLY A 129 -8.77 -1.98 -20.62
C GLY A 129 -8.66 -3.11 -19.57
N VAL A 130 -8.40 -2.79 -18.30
CA VAL A 130 -8.29 -3.78 -17.22
C VAL A 130 -9.29 -3.47 -16.11
N VAL A 131 -10.03 -4.48 -15.66
CA VAL A 131 -10.92 -4.35 -14.50
C VAL A 131 -10.10 -4.41 -13.21
N HIS A 132 -10.29 -3.43 -12.33
CA HIS A 132 -9.67 -3.39 -11.01
C HIS A 132 -10.72 -3.59 -9.90
N PRO A 133 -10.37 -4.22 -8.77
CA PRO A 133 -9.07 -4.83 -8.48
C PRO A 133 -8.90 -6.22 -9.13
N ASN A 134 -7.65 -6.60 -9.43
CA ASN A 134 -7.32 -7.89 -10.05
C ASN A 134 -6.00 -8.45 -9.49
N PRO A 135 -5.68 -9.75 -9.72
CA PRO A 135 -4.47 -10.37 -9.15
C PRO A 135 -3.15 -9.87 -9.74
N ASP A 136 -3.16 -9.25 -10.92
CA ASP A 136 -1.96 -8.75 -11.59
C ASP A 136 -1.64 -7.32 -11.10
N TRP A 137 -2.58 -6.41 -11.27
CA TRP A 137 -2.42 -4.98 -10.99
C TRP A 137 -2.88 -4.54 -9.60
N GLY A 138 -3.41 -5.47 -8.81
CA GLY A 138 -3.98 -5.13 -7.50
C GLY A 138 -5.08 -4.08 -7.64
N TYR A 139 -5.03 -3.07 -6.77
CA TYR A 139 -5.94 -1.93 -6.89
C TYR A 139 -5.52 -0.92 -7.95
N GLY A 140 -4.27 -0.92 -8.44
CA GLY A 140 -3.83 0.00 -9.50
C GLY A 140 -2.37 0.43 -9.35
N ILE A 141 -1.96 1.35 -10.22
CA ILE A 141 -0.59 1.89 -10.28
C ILE A 141 -0.46 3.05 -9.29
N LEU A 142 0.49 2.98 -8.38
CA LEU A 142 0.79 4.05 -7.43
C LEU A 142 1.74 5.07 -8.07
N THR A 143 1.35 6.34 -7.99
CA THR A 143 2.19 7.50 -8.36
C THR A 143 2.09 8.54 -7.26
N CYS A 144 3.23 9.10 -6.82
CA CYS A 144 3.22 10.13 -5.77
C CYS A 144 2.39 11.36 -6.16
N GLU A 145 2.45 11.77 -7.42
CA GLU A 145 1.65 12.89 -7.95
C GLU A 145 0.15 12.68 -7.69
N GLU A 146 -0.40 11.54 -8.11
CA GLU A 146 -1.82 11.25 -7.95
C GLU A 146 -2.18 11.00 -6.47
N LEU A 147 -1.26 10.44 -5.68
CA LEU A 147 -1.44 10.31 -4.24
C LEU A 147 -1.64 11.67 -3.57
N PHE A 148 -0.68 12.59 -3.70
CA PHE A 148 -0.74 13.89 -3.02
C PHE A 148 -1.80 14.83 -3.60
N LYS A 149 -2.09 14.73 -4.90
CA LYS A 149 -3.22 15.42 -5.51
C LYS A 149 -4.56 15.00 -4.89
N ASN A 150 -4.73 13.71 -4.60
CA ASN A 150 -5.94 13.21 -3.95
C ASN A 150 -6.00 13.54 -2.46
N LEU A 151 -4.85 13.74 -1.79
CA LEU A 151 -4.81 14.26 -0.42
C LEU A 151 -5.22 15.73 -0.37
N GLY A 152 -4.68 16.57 -1.25
CA GLY A 152 -5.05 17.99 -1.32
C GLY A 152 -6.54 18.21 -1.66
N ARG A 153 -7.11 17.36 -2.53
CA ARG A 153 -8.56 17.37 -2.82
C ARG A 153 -9.41 16.89 -1.65
N ALA A 154 -8.87 16.05 -0.77
CA ALA A 154 -9.60 15.63 0.42
C ALA A 154 -9.84 16.80 1.39
N GLU A 155 -9.04 17.86 1.33
CA GLU A 155 -9.25 19.07 2.14
C GLU A 155 -10.51 19.86 1.76
N GLU A 156 -11.00 19.72 0.52
CA GLU A 156 -12.21 20.42 0.04
C GLU A 156 -13.52 19.71 0.40
N GLY A 157 -13.46 18.42 0.74
CA GLY A 157 -14.65 17.59 1.01
C GLY A 157 -14.65 16.86 2.35
N VAL A 158 -13.55 16.91 3.11
CA VAL A 158 -13.48 16.39 4.47
C VAL A 158 -13.58 17.59 5.41
N CYS A 159 -14.52 17.58 6.35
CA CYS A 159 -14.56 18.50 7.49
C CYS A 159 -13.30 18.32 8.38
N THR A 160 -12.13 18.72 7.88
CA THR A 160 -10.87 18.77 8.64
C THR A 160 -10.84 19.97 9.58
N LYS A 161 -11.66 20.99 9.31
CA LYS A 161 -11.88 22.15 10.19
C LYS A 161 -13.30 22.13 10.77
N GLY A 162 -13.61 21.13 11.61
CA GLY A 162 -14.86 21.18 12.39
C GLY A 162 -15.45 19.86 12.88
N CYS A 163 -14.96 18.69 12.47
CA CYS A 163 -15.48 17.39 12.92
C CYS A 163 -14.54 16.64 13.87
N PHE A 164 -13.81 17.34 14.74
CA PHE A 164 -13.58 16.78 16.07
C PHE A 164 -14.92 16.94 16.80
N GLU A 165 -15.81 15.97 16.59
CA GLU A 165 -16.97 15.79 17.45
C GLU A 165 -16.46 15.92 18.89
N LYS A 166 -17.07 16.81 19.67
CA LYS A 166 -16.77 16.90 21.10
C LYS A 166 -16.87 15.46 21.63
N PHE A 167 -15.84 14.91 22.24
CA PHE A 167 -15.93 13.62 22.91
C PHE A 167 -16.08 13.90 24.40
N TYR A 168 -16.95 13.14 25.07
CA TYR A 168 -17.11 13.22 26.52
C TYR A 168 -16.32 12.07 27.15
N HIS A 169 -15.34 12.42 27.99
CA HIS A 169 -14.48 11.45 28.66
C HIS A 169 -15.05 11.16 30.05
N ILE A 170 -15.33 9.88 30.32
CA ILE A 170 -15.73 9.41 31.65
C ILE A 170 -14.70 8.40 32.11
N THR A 171 -14.08 8.65 33.26
CA THR A 171 -13.17 7.73 33.94
C THR A 171 -13.80 7.29 35.25
N SER A 172 -13.98 5.98 35.41
CA SER A 172 -14.47 5.35 36.64
C SER A 172 -13.53 4.21 37.00
N GLU A 173 -12.78 4.38 38.09
CA GLU A 173 -11.87 3.45 38.81
C GLU A 173 -10.89 2.62 37.97
N ASN A 174 -11.28 2.00 36.84
CA ASN A 174 -10.41 1.34 35.85
C ASN A 174 -10.96 1.34 34.40
N LEU A 175 -12.08 2.01 34.10
CA LEU A 175 -12.63 2.10 32.74
C LEU A 175 -12.57 3.51 32.16
N PHE A 176 -12.10 3.59 30.92
CA PHE A 176 -12.14 4.77 30.07
C PHE A 176 -13.19 4.59 28.98
N PHE A 177 -14.22 5.43 29.01
CA PHE A 177 -15.25 5.44 27.97
C PHE A 177 -15.03 6.64 27.05
N ASN A 178 -14.91 6.38 25.75
CA ASN A 178 -14.85 7.40 24.72
C ASN A 178 -16.20 7.47 24.00
N ILE A 179 -17.04 8.44 24.38
CA ILE A 179 -18.41 8.54 23.86
C ILE A 179 -18.52 9.82 23.02
N PRO A 180 -18.98 9.73 21.75
CA PRO A 180 -19.33 10.90 20.96
C PRO A 180 -20.35 11.79 21.70
N TYR A 181 -20.18 13.11 21.68
CA TYR A 181 -21.03 14.04 22.45
C TYR A 181 -22.51 13.94 22.11
N GLU A 182 -22.86 13.65 20.86
CA GLU A 182 -24.24 13.44 20.44
C GLU A 182 -24.92 12.28 21.17
N VAL A 183 -24.17 11.18 21.37
CA VAL A 183 -24.63 10.00 22.09
C VAL A 183 -24.74 10.31 23.59
N SER A 184 -23.75 10.98 24.16
CA SER A 184 -23.76 11.41 25.57
C SER A 184 -24.97 12.30 25.91
N LYS A 185 -25.33 13.23 25.01
CA LYS A 185 -26.49 14.10 25.19
C LYS A 185 -27.82 13.34 25.21
N ARG A 186 -27.94 12.27 24.40
CA ARG A 186 -29.14 11.41 24.39
C ARG A 186 -29.25 10.50 25.62
N LEU A 187 -28.13 10.11 26.22
CA LEU A 187 -28.11 9.26 27.42
C LEU A 187 -28.43 10.03 28.71
N LYS A 188 -28.35 11.36 28.69
CA LYS A 188 -28.66 12.25 29.83
C LYS A 188 -30.06 12.88 29.76
N ALA A 189 -30.84 12.59 28.72
CA ALA A 189 -32.24 12.99 28.56
C ALA A 189 -33.15 11.85 29.03
#